data_AF-A0A9P5QBF5-F1
#
_entry.id   AF-A0A9P5QBF5-F1
#
_cell.length_a   1.000
_cell.length_b   1.000
_cell.length_c   1.000
_cell.angle_alpha   90.00
_cell.angle_beta   90.00
_cell.angle_gamma   90.00
#
_symmetry.space_group_name_H-M   'P 1'
#
loop_
_entity.id
_entity.type
_entity.pdbx_description
1 polymer ?
#
loop_
_entity_poly.entity_id
_entity_poly.type
_entity_poly.pdbx_seq_one_letter_code
_entity_poly.pdbx_strand_id
1 'polypeptide(L)'
;DIQLSPHGTFQYEYGFYFPEEGDFSHYPAHVSNYEDIIAFATPATLKVRAPALDRKEADMGTWSYVLKHGTKDDILSKLESSSLSSLPFDMLLPRLQKDKRLLKQVTSALRLRQEYDERIWSVALTVQDQELVKEYLMNQPASLINVGDWFTSS
;
A
#
# COMPACT_ATOMS: atom_id res chain seq x y z
N ASP A 1 -10.10 37.66 -11.40
CA ASP A 1 -9.10 37.47 -12.47
C ASP A 1 -7.70 37.53 -11.94
N ILE A 2 -6.81 36.80 -12.62
CA ILE A 2 -5.40 36.66 -12.26
C ILE A 2 -4.58 37.25 -13.41
N GLN A 3 -3.73 38.21 -13.10
CA GLN A 3 -2.88 38.87 -14.08
C GLN A 3 -1.56 38.11 -14.23
N LEU A 4 -1.27 37.63 -15.44
CA LEU A 4 -0.03 36.91 -15.76
C LEU A 4 1.05 37.90 -16.22
N SER A 5 2.27 37.75 -15.70
CA SER A 5 3.44 38.50 -16.19
C SER A 5 4.00 37.88 -17.47
N PRO A 6 4.67 38.64 -18.35
CA PRO A 6 5.29 38.11 -19.56
C PRO A 6 6.24 36.95 -19.24
N HIS A 7 6.09 35.83 -19.94
CA HIS A 7 6.86 34.58 -19.75
C HIS A 7 6.75 33.95 -18.34
N GLY A 8 5.78 34.35 -17.51
CA GLY A 8 5.53 33.75 -16.21
C GLY A 8 4.67 32.48 -16.27
N THR A 9 4.94 31.50 -15.42
CA THR A 9 4.07 30.35 -15.17
C THR A 9 3.29 30.59 -13.89
N PHE A 10 1.99 30.26 -13.88
CA PHE A 10 1.13 30.42 -12.73
C PHE A 10 0.25 29.18 -12.55
N GLN A 11 0.10 28.73 -11.31
CA GLN A 11 -0.73 27.58 -10.92
C GLN A 11 -1.69 28.00 -9.82
N TYR A 12 -2.97 27.63 -9.97
CA TYR A 12 -4.01 27.88 -8.98
C TYR A 12 -4.76 26.59 -8.69
N GLU A 13 -4.81 26.22 -7.42
CA GLU A 13 -5.51 25.04 -6.93
C GLU A 13 -6.75 25.47 -6.16
N TYR A 14 -7.85 24.76 -6.37
CA TYR A 14 -9.09 24.98 -5.63
C TYR A 14 -9.77 23.65 -5.34
N GLY A 15 -10.43 23.58 -4.19
CA GLY A 15 -11.25 22.46 -3.79
C GLY A 15 -12.73 22.72 -4.08
N PHE A 16 -13.44 21.69 -4.50
CA PHE A 16 -14.89 21.69 -4.63
C PHE A 16 -15.42 20.31 -4.23
N TYR A 17 -16.71 20.23 -3.95
CA TYR A 17 -17.42 18.99 -3.67
C TYR A 17 -18.60 18.84 -4.61
N PHE A 18 -19.07 17.61 -4.80
CA PHE A 18 -20.29 17.34 -5.54
C PHE A 18 -21.42 17.04 -4.56
N PRO A 19 -22.59 17.69 -4.70
CA PRO A 19 -23.71 17.44 -3.81
C PRO A 19 -24.39 16.10 -4.11
N GLU A 20 -24.33 15.64 -5.36
CA GLU A 20 -25.11 14.51 -5.88
C GLU A 20 -24.33 13.77 -6.98
N GLU A 21 -24.85 12.61 -7.38
CA GLU A 21 -24.34 11.83 -8.50
C GLU A 21 -24.72 12.48 -9.83
N GLY A 22 -23.84 12.40 -10.83
CA GLY A 22 -24.11 13.00 -12.14
C GLY A 22 -22.86 13.24 -12.97
N ASP A 23 -23.07 13.81 -14.15
CA ASP A 23 -22.00 14.29 -15.03
C ASP A 23 -21.92 15.81 -14.92
N PHE A 24 -20.81 16.29 -14.36
CA PHE A 24 -20.59 17.72 -14.14
C PHE A 24 -19.56 18.24 -15.13
N SER A 25 -19.95 19.20 -15.96
CA SER A 25 -19.01 19.89 -16.84
C SER A 25 -18.05 20.74 -16.02
N HIS A 26 -16.76 20.49 -16.19
CA HIS A 26 -15.70 21.30 -15.59
C HIS A 26 -15.38 22.45 -16.52
N TYR A 27 -15.57 23.68 -16.01
CA TYR A 27 -15.27 24.88 -16.78
C TYR A 27 -13.75 25.00 -16.95
N PRO A 28 -13.23 24.93 -18.20
CA PRO A 28 -11.80 24.86 -18.41
C PRO A 28 -11.11 26.19 -18.11
N ALA A 29 -9.79 26.14 -17.94
CA ALA A 29 -8.97 27.33 -17.85
C ALA A 29 -9.03 28.11 -19.18
N HIS A 30 -9.29 29.42 -19.10
CA HIS A 30 -9.28 30.34 -20.23
C HIS A 30 -8.19 31.39 -20.03
N VAL A 31 -7.57 31.80 -21.12
CA VAL A 31 -6.67 32.95 -21.19
C VAL A 31 -7.31 33.98 -22.10
N SER A 32 -7.50 35.19 -21.58
CA SER A 32 -7.99 36.34 -22.35
C SER A 32 -6.91 37.41 -22.47
N ASN A 33 -6.99 38.20 -23.54
CA ASN A 33 -6.24 39.43 -23.70
C ASN A 33 -7.24 40.56 -23.96
N TYR A 34 -7.29 41.55 -23.07
CA TYR A 34 -8.37 42.54 -23.00
C TYR A 34 -9.76 41.87 -22.92
N GLU A 35 -10.59 41.98 -23.95
CA GLU A 35 -11.95 41.43 -24.00
C GLU A 35 -12.04 40.12 -24.83
N ASP A 36 -10.94 39.70 -25.46
CA ASP A 36 -10.92 38.54 -26.35
C ASP A 36 -10.31 37.31 -25.67
N ILE A 37 -10.98 36.15 -25.80
CA ILE A 37 -10.45 34.85 -25.37
C ILE A 37 -9.44 34.37 -26.43
N ILE A 38 -8.17 34.21 -26.02
CA ILE A 38 -7.08 33.83 -26.93
C ILE A 38 -6.74 32.34 -26.88
N ALA A 39 -7.03 31.67 -25.76
CA ALA A 39 -6.83 30.23 -25.60
C ALA A 39 -7.71 29.67 -24.49
N PHE A 40 -8.08 28.40 -24.59
CA PHE A 40 -8.78 27.66 -23.55
C PHE A 40 -8.34 26.20 -23.52
N ALA A 41 -8.38 25.59 -22.34
CA ALA A 41 -8.11 24.17 -22.18
C ALA A 41 -9.29 23.32 -22.65
N THR A 42 -9.04 22.07 -23.03
CA THR A 42 -10.11 21.14 -23.42
C THR A 42 -11.10 20.97 -22.26
N PRO A 43 -12.41 21.18 -22.48
CA PRO A 43 -13.42 20.93 -21.45
C PRO A 43 -13.36 19.49 -20.97
N ALA A 44 -13.42 19.30 -19.66
CA ALA A 44 -13.48 17.98 -19.03
C ALA A 44 -14.87 17.75 -18.42
N THR A 45 -15.34 16.51 -18.43
CA THR A 45 -16.55 16.12 -17.72
C THR A 45 -16.16 15.24 -16.53
N LEU A 46 -16.52 15.70 -15.33
CA LEU A 46 -16.30 14.98 -14.09
C LEU A 46 -17.50 14.06 -13.84
N LYS A 47 -17.26 12.75 -13.93
CA LYS A 47 -18.29 11.72 -13.76
C LYS A 47 -18.35 11.30 -12.30
N VAL A 48 -19.41 11.69 -11.61
CA VAL A 48 -19.69 11.31 -10.22
C VAL A 48 -20.72 10.18 -10.26
N ARG A 49 -20.45 9.08 -9.59
CA ARG A 49 -21.32 7.90 -9.55
C ARG A 49 -21.48 7.45 -8.11
N ALA A 50 -22.57 6.75 -7.82
CA ALA A 50 -22.73 6.01 -6.57
C ALA A 50 -21.49 5.15 -6.32
N PRO A 51 -21.11 4.92 -5.05
CA PRO A 51 -20.23 3.80 -4.73
C PRO A 51 -20.88 2.53 -5.30
N ALA A 52 -20.29 2.06 -6.40
CA ALA A 52 -20.87 1.00 -7.20
C ALA A 52 -20.85 -0.33 -6.41
N LEU A 53 -21.84 -1.21 -6.59
CA LEU A 53 -21.87 -2.50 -5.87
C LEU A 53 -20.69 -3.39 -6.25
N ASP A 54 -20.21 -3.26 -7.48
CA ASP A 54 -18.98 -3.81 -8.06
C ASP A 54 -17.70 -3.28 -7.39
N ARG A 55 -17.77 -2.13 -6.70
CA ARG A 55 -16.69 -1.74 -5.77
C ARG A 55 -16.57 -2.75 -4.63
N LYS A 56 -17.66 -3.38 -4.16
CA LYS A 56 -17.52 -4.50 -3.19
C LYS A 56 -16.76 -5.66 -3.79
N GLU A 57 -16.96 -5.99 -5.08
CA GLU A 57 -16.25 -7.09 -5.73
C GLU A 57 -14.76 -6.76 -5.95
N ALA A 58 -14.45 -5.52 -6.33
CA ALA A 58 -13.07 -5.02 -6.38
C ALA A 58 -12.42 -4.95 -4.98
N ASP A 59 -13.19 -4.57 -3.96
CA ASP A 59 -12.75 -4.54 -2.57
C ASP A 59 -12.52 -5.95 -2.02
N MET A 60 -13.33 -6.96 -2.43
CA MET A 60 -13.16 -8.36 -2.02
C MET A 60 -11.78 -8.93 -2.37
N GLY A 61 -11.22 -8.50 -3.50
CA GLY A 61 -9.89 -8.89 -3.95
C GLY A 61 -8.75 -8.10 -3.31
N THR A 62 -9.03 -7.09 -2.49
CA THR A 62 -7.99 -6.26 -1.87
C THR A 62 -7.42 -6.94 -0.62
N TRP A 63 -6.12 -6.78 -0.37
CA TRP A 63 -5.47 -7.33 0.83
C TRP A 63 -6.20 -6.97 2.13
N SER A 64 -6.65 -5.73 2.26
CA SER A 64 -7.41 -5.24 3.41
C SER A 64 -8.69 -6.04 3.66
N TYR A 65 -9.37 -6.49 2.61
CA TYR A 65 -10.58 -7.30 2.75
C TYR A 65 -10.25 -8.74 3.13
N VAL A 66 -9.32 -9.37 2.41
CA VAL A 66 -8.89 -10.75 2.69
C VAL A 66 -8.36 -10.90 4.11
N LEU A 67 -7.61 -9.91 4.62
CA LEU A 67 -7.07 -9.97 5.98
C LEU A 67 -8.12 -9.71 7.07
N LYS A 68 -9.17 -8.94 6.77
CA LYS A 68 -10.27 -8.65 7.70
C LYS A 68 -11.33 -9.74 7.74
N HIS A 69 -11.73 -10.24 6.58
CA HIS A 69 -12.89 -11.14 6.42
C HIS A 69 -12.52 -12.52 5.89
N GLY A 70 -11.36 -12.68 5.27
CA GLY A 70 -10.91 -13.94 4.68
C GLY A 70 -10.43 -14.96 5.71
N THR A 71 -10.51 -16.22 5.27
CA THR A 71 -9.97 -17.38 5.95
C THR A 71 -8.45 -17.50 5.76
N LYS A 72 -7.83 -18.49 6.41
CA LYS A 72 -6.39 -18.75 6.27
C LYS A 72 -6.03 -19.16 4.84
N ASP A 73 -6.88 -19.96 4.21
CA ASP A 73 -6.67 -20.44 2.85
C ASP A 73 -6.82 -19.31 1.82
N ASP A 74 -7.72 -18.35 2.08
CA ASP A 74 -7.85 -17.14 1.25
C ASP A 74 -6.59 -16.27 1.30
N ILE A 75 -5.96 -16.16 2.47
CA ILE A 75 -4.68 -15.43 2.61
C ILE A 75 -3.59 -16.12 1.80
N LEU A 76 -3.47 -17.44 1.89
CA LEU A 76 -2.45 -18.20 1.15
C LEU A 76 -2.68 -18.12 -0.36
N SER A 77 -3.92 -18.29 -0.83
CA SER A 77 -4.29 -18.18 -2.24
C SER A 77 -4.03 -16.76 -2.79
N LYS A 78 -4.32 -15.73 -1.97
CA LYS A 78 -4.03 -14.35 -2.35
C LYS A 78 -2.52 -14.07 -2.36
N LEU A 79 -1.79 -14.64 -1.42
CA LEU A 79 -0.34 -14.55 -1.35
C LEU A 79 0.29 -15.15 -2.59
N GLU A 80 -0.17 -16.29 -3.10
CA GLU A 80 0.36 -16.92 -4.33
C GLU A 80 0.26 -16.02 -5.57
N SER A 81 -0.82 -15.25 -5.70
CA SER A 81 -1.10 -14.43 -6.89
C SER A 81 -0.59 -12.98 -6.83
N SER A 82 -0.21 -12.49 -5.65
CA SER A 82 0.04 -11.05 -5.42
C SER A 82 1.49 -10.75 -5.03
N SER A 83 1.93 -9.51 -5.23
CA SER A 83 3.26 -9.02 -4.81
C SER A 83 3.26 -8.61 -3.33
N LEU A 84 4.36 -8.87 -2.63
CA LEU A 84 4.54 -8.46 -1.22
C LEU A 84 4.55 -6.94 -1.02
N SER A 85 4.89 -6.17 -2.06
CA SER A 85 4.92 -4.69 -2.00
C SER A 85 3.56 -4.06 -1.64
N SER A 86 2.47 -4.75 -1.95
CA SER A 86 1.09 -4.28 -1.70
C SER A 86 0.53 -4.77 -0.37
N LEU A 87 1.30 -5.53 0.41
CA LEU A 87 0.83 -6.21 1.61
C LEU A 87 0.75 -5.23 2.80
N PRO A 88 -0.42 -5.08 3.45
CA PRO A 88 -0.55 -4.28 4.67
C PRO A 88 -0.07 -5.08 5.89
N PHE A 89 1.22 -4.96 6.18
CA PHE A 89 1.89 -5.67 7.29
C PHE A 89 1.21 -5.43 8.64
N ASP A 90 0.71 -4.22 8.90
CA ASP A 90 0.03 -3.87 10.16
C ASP A 90 -1.20 -4.76 10.45
N MET A 91 -1.84 -5.29 9.40
CA MET A 91 -2.99 -6.19 9.54
C MET A 91 -2.57 -7.66 9.59
N LEU A 92 -1.53 -8.06 8.86
CA LEU A 92 -1.09 -9.45 8.78
C LEU A 92 -0.29 -9.88 10.01
N LEU A 93 0.69 -9.08 10.46
CA LEU A 93 1.64 -9.47 11.51
C LEU A 93 0.94 -9.90 12.82
N PRO A 94 -0.09 -9.19 13.33
CA PRO A 94 -0.79 -9.63 14.54
C PRO A 94 -1.53 -10.97 14.38
N ARG A 95 -1.96 -11.33 13.16
CA ARG A 95 -2.58 -12.64 12.88
C ARG A 95 -1.52 -13.75 12.90
N LEU A 96 -0.35 -13.49 12.31
CA LEU A 96 0.77 -14.44 12.31
C LEU A 96 1.32 -14.69 13.72
N GLN A 97 1.39 -13.66 14.56
CA GLN A 97 1.82 -13.79 15.96
C GLN A 97 0.89 -14.70 16.77
N LYS A 98 -0.41 -14.70 16.46
CA LYS A 98 -1.41 -15.54 17.15
C LYS A 98 -1.45 -16.97 16.62
N ASP A 99 -1.07 -17.20 15.37
CA ASP A 99 -1.17 -18.50 14.72
C ASP A 99 0.15 -18.97 14.12
N LYS A 100 0.81 -19.84 14.88
CA LYS A 100 2.06 -20.50 14.48
C LYS A 100 1.95 -21.33 13.21
N ARG A 101 0.81 -21.98 12.97
CA ARG A 101 0.63 -22.82 11.77
C ARG A 101 0.52 -21.95 10.52
N LEU A 102 -0.24 -20.86 10.62
CA LEU A 102 -0.36 -19.88 9.55
C LEU A 102 1.01 -19.27 9.22
N LEU A 103 1.81 -18.91 10.22
CA LEU A 103 3.17 -18.42 10.01
C LEU A 103 4.00 -19.41 9.18
N LYS A 104 4.04 -20.70 9.56
CA LYS A 104 4.80 -21.72 8.82
C LYS A 104 4.30 -21.88 7.37
N GLN A 105 3.00 -21.83 7.14
CA GLN A 105 2.42 -21.92 5.79
C GLN A 105 2.83 -20.71 4.94
N VAL A 106 2.71 -19.49 5.49
CA VAL A 106 3.10 -18.24 4.80
C VAL A 106 4.59 -18.24 4.49
N THR A 107 5.46 -18.54 5.45
CA THR A 107 6.91 -18.59 5.20
C THR A 107 7.28 -19.69 4.20
N SER A 108 6.57 -20.81 4.19
CA SER A 108 6.80 -21.88 3.20
C SER A 108 6.39 -21.45 1.79
N ALA A 109 5.25 -20.77 1.65
CA ALA A 109 4.79 -20.22 0.37
C ALA A 109 5.75 -19.15 -0.18
N LEU A 110 6.25 -18.27 0.69
CA LEU A 110 7.25 -17.27 0.32
C LEU A 110 8.60 -17.91 -0.06
N ARG A 111 9.01 -18.97 0.65
CA ARG A 111 10.23 -19.72 0.33
C ARG A 111 10.17 -20.37 -1.05
N LEU A 112 9.02 -20.90 -1.46
CA LEU A 112 8.81 -21.45 -2.81
C LEU A 112 8.99 -20.39 -3.91
N ARG A 113 8.70 -19.13 -3.58
CA ARG A 113 8.89 -17.97 -4.47
C ARG A 113 10.27 -17.32 -4.34
N GLN A 114 11.14 -17.83 -3.46
CA GLN A 114 12.42 -17.23 -3.12
C GLN A 114 12.30 -15.78 -2.61
N GLU A 115 11.18 -15.45 -1.97
CA GLU A 115 10.93 -14.13 -1.39
C GLU A 115 11.17 -14.16 0.13
N TYR A 116 11.95 -13.20 0.63
CA TYR A 116 12.22 -13.01 2.05
C TYR A 116 11.76 -11.62 2.48
N ASP A 117 11.03 -11.54 3.59
CA ASP A 117 10.65 -10.28 4.23
C ASP A 117 10.98 -10.33 5.72
N GLU A 118 11.87 -9.44 6.16
CA GLU A 118 12.36 -9.40 7.54
C GLU A 118 11.23 -9.25 8.57
N ARG A 119 10.15 -8.51 8.23
CA ARG A 119 9.06 -8.20 9.17
C ARG A 119 8.20 -9.43 9.43
N ILE A 120 8.00 -10.27 8.43
CA ILE A 120 7.28 -11.54 8.57
C ILE A 120 8.12 -12.54 9.39
N TRP A 121 9.43 -12.66 9.09
CA TRP A 121 10.29 -13.60 9.81
C TRP A 121 10.58 -13.17 11.25
N SER A 122 10.55 -11.88 11.57
CA SER A 122 10.75 -11.40 12.95
C SER A 122 9.64 -11.90 13.91
N VAL A 123 8.44 -12.20 13.39
CA VAL A 123 7.34 -12.81 14.16
C VAL A 123 7.72 -14.18 14.74
N ALA A 124 8.67 -14.89 14.12
CA ALA A 124 9.19 -16.16 14.65
C ALA A 124 9.75 -16.02 16.08
N LEU A 125 10.29 -14.85 16.44
CA LEU A 125 10.76 -14.54 17.79
C LEU A 125 9.61 -14.54 18.81
N THR A 126 8.46 -13.97 18.43
CA THR A 126 7.27 -13.92 19.31
C THR A 126 6.65 -15.30 19.49
N VAL A 127 6.60 -16.08 18.42
CA VAL A 127 6.01 -17.42 18.39
C VAL A 127 6.97 -18.51 18.90
N GLN A 128 8.22 -18.13 19.21
CA GLN A 128 9.29 -19.00 19.69
C GLN A 128 9.49 -20.24 18.80
N ASP A 129 9.46 -20.06 17.47
CA ASP A 129 9.73 -21.14 16.52
C ASP A 129 11.22 -21.22 16.19
N GLN A 130 11.91 -22.24 16.72
CA GLN A 130 13.37 -22.35 16.62
C GLN A 130 13.89 -22.41 15.17
N GLU A 131 13.16 -23.08 14.27
CA GLU A 131 13.57 -23.22 12.88
C GLU A 131 13.52 -21.87 12.16
N LEU A 132 12.39 -21.16 12.29
CA LEU A 132 12.22 -19.85 11.67
C LEU A 132 13.09 -18.78 12.32
N VAL A 133 13.34 -18.87 13.63
CA VAL A 133 14.27 -17.96 14.32
C VAL A 133 15.69 -18.14 13.80
N LYS A 134 16.13 -19.37 13.56
CA LYS A 134 17.45 -19.63 12.95
C LYS A 134 17.53 -18.99 11.56
N GLU A 135 16.52 -19.18 10.72
CA GLU A 135 16.46 -18.59 9.38
C GLU A 135 16.43 -17.06 9.43
N TYR A 136 15.68 -16.47 10.37
CA TYR A 136 15.67 -15.04 10.60
C TYR A 136 17.07 -14.52 10.95
N LEU A 137 17.74 -15.14 11.93
CA LEU A 137 19.08 -14.74 12.39
C LEU A 137 20.15 -14.90 11.31
N MET A 138 20.07 -15.95 10.47
CA MET A 138 21.01 -16.16 9.37
C MET A 138 20.93 -15.08 8.28
N ASN A 139 19.78 -14.42 8.15
CA ASN A 139 19.57 -13.35 7.19
C ASN A 139 19.79 -11.94 7.78
N GLN A 140 20.13 -11.83 9.07
CA GLN A 140 20.43 -10.54 9.69
C GLN A 140 21.84 -10.06 9.31
N PRO A 141 22.04 -8.74 9.14
CA PRO A 141 23.37 -8.18 8.95
C PRO A 141 24.25 -8.46 10.16
N ALA A 142 25.54 -8.72 9.91
CA ALA A 142 26.53 -9.04 10.94
C ALA A 142 26.64 -7.97 12.05
N SER A 143 26.25 -6.72 11.77
CA SER A 143 26.22 -5.61 12.73
C SER A 143 25.19 -5.80 13.86
N LEU A 144 24.11 -6.55 13.63
CA LEU A 144 23.15 -6.92 14.68
C LEU A 144 23.61 -8.12 15.51
N ILE A 145 24.56 -8.89 14.99
CA ILE A 145 25.20 -10.02 15.67
C ILE A 145 26.49 -9.51 16.35
N ASN A 146 26.43 -8.35 17.00
CA ASN A 146 27.48 -7.96 17.92
C ASN A 146 27.11 -8.52 19.29
N VAL A 147 27.57 -9.75 19.59
CA VAL A 147 27.20 -10.51 20.80
C VAL A 147 27.97 -10.02 22.04
N GLY A 148 28.40 -8.74 22.05
CA GLY A 148 29.09 -8.07 23.14
C GLY A 148 30.59 -7.89 22.89
N ASP A 149 31.11 -6.76 23.38
CA ASP A 149 32.55 -6.55 23.49
C ASP A 149 33.18 -7.65 24.34
N TRP A 150 34.33 -8.13 23.89
CA TRP A 150 35.10 -9.16 24.56
C TRP A 150 35.37 -8.79 26.03
N PHE A 151 35.05 -9.69 26.95
CA PHE A 151 35.37 -9.51 28.36
C PHE A 151 36.90 -9.56 28.55
N THR A 152 37.50 -8.45 28.98
CA THR A 152 38.82 -8.46 29.61
C THR A 152 38.65 -8.80 31.08
N SER A 153 39.12 -9.96 31.51
CA SER A 153 39.41 -10.16 32.94
C SER A 153 40.68 -9.38 33.26
N SER A 154 40.58 -8.42 34.19
CA SER A 154 41.75 -7.91 34.91
C SER A 154 42.21 -8.90 35.98
#